data_AF-A0A8H9QIZ4-F1
#
_entry.id   AF-A0A8H9QIZ4-F1
#
_cell.length_a   1.000
_cell.length_b   1.000
_cell.length_c   1.000
_cell.angle_alpha   90.00
_cell.angle_beta   90.00
_cell.angle_gamma   90.00
#
_symmetry.space_group_name_H-M   'P 1'
#
loop_
_entity.id
_entity.type
_entity.pdbx_description
1 polymer ?
#
loop_
_entity_poly.entity_id
_entity_poly.type
_entity_poly.pdbx_seq_one_letter_code
_entity_poly.pdbx_strand_id
1 'polypeptide(L)'
;IQPDQLDLKTGELVSYLFMHKAARISQSYINKSLIPMLCRKAGVPNKDIRGTITSHRARATIASQLFNAREPLGLFELQRWLGHSSPSSTQHYIDITPTKLAGSLSKAGYFERNRRMVSVLIDQDAISSGQMQKGEPWRYYDLGHGLCSYDFFEQCPHRMACAKCSFYLPKSSSEAQYIEGRQNLLKMMQEIPLTDDEQAAVNNDIGAIDKLLEKLKNIETPDKQRR
;
A
#
# COMPACT_ATOMS: atom_id res chain seq x y z
N ILE A 1 39.32 -30.65 8.08
CA ILE A 1 38.07 -31.36 8.42
C ILE A 1 37.64 -30.89 9.80
N GLN A 2 36.39 -30.49 9.99
CA GLN A 2 35.90 -30.08 11.31
C GLN A 2 35.62 -31.33 12.17
N PRO A 3 35.91 -31.31 13.48
CA PRO A 3 35.75 -32.50 14.31
C PRO A 3 34.27 -32.74 14.63
N ASP A 4 33.90 -34.02 14.74
CA ASP A 4 32.59 -34.40 15.24
C ASP A 4 32.43 -33.98 16.70
N GLN A 5 31.20 -33.63 17.07
CA GLN A 5 30.84 -33.19 18.41
C GLN A 5 29.60 -33.95 18.87
N LEU A 6 29.52 -34.21 20.16
CA LEU A 6 28.36 -34.85 20.77
C LEU A 6 27.12 -33.94 20.64
N ASP A 7 26.02 -34.47 20.11
CA ASP A 7 24.71 -33.84 20.20
C ASP A 7 24.05 -34.13 21.55
N LEU A 8 23.78 -33.07 22.31
CA LEU A 8 23.16 -33.15 23.62
C LEU A 8 21.71 -33.65 23.59
N LYS A 9 21.04 -33.61 22.43
CA LYS A 9 19.66 -34.11 22.30
C LYS A 9 19.59 -35.61 22.02
N THR A 10 20.50 -36.11 21.19
CA THR A 10 20.46 -37.49 20.67
C THR A 10 21.54 -38.38 21.29
N GLY A 11 22.64 -37.80 21.79
CA GLY A 11 23.81 -38.53 22.30
C GLY A 11 24.76 -39.02 21.21
N GLU A 12 24.53 -38.66 19.94
CA GLU A 12 25.32 -39.12 18.80
C GLU A 12 26.49 -38.16 18.48
N LEU A 13 27.55 -38.69 17.87
CA LEU A 13 28.61 -37.88 17.27
C LEU A 13 28.17 -37.37 15.92
N VAL A 14 28.09 -36.05 15.77
CA VAL A 14 27.61 -35.41 14.54
C VAL A 14 28.56 -34.31 14.07
N SER A 15 28.62 -34.14 12.75
CA SER A 15 29.32 -33.02 12.11
C SER A 15 28.38 -31.81 12.03
N TYR A 16 28.64 -30.76 12.83
CA TYR A 16 27.81 -29.55 12.82
C TYR A 16 28.10 -28.65 11.61
N LEU A 17 27.06 -28.07 11.03
CA LEU A 17 27.18 -27.14 9.90
C LEU A 17 27.98 -25.86 10.22
N PHE A 18 27.88 -25.36 11.45
CA PHE A 18 28.50 -24.11 11.87
C PHE A 18 29.39 -24.30 13.10
N MET A 19 30.71 -24.18 12.89
CA MET A 19 31.71 -24.26 13.95
C MET A 19 32.71 -23.11 13.87
N HIS A 20 33.23 -22.69 15.02
CA HIS A 20 34.28 -21.70 15.14
C HIS A 20 35.32 -22.19 16.16
N LYS A 21 36.59 -22.27 15.75
CA LYS A 21 37.70 -22.81 16.57
C LYS A 21 37.39 -24.20 17.14
N ALA A 22 36.94 -25.12 16.28
CA ALA A 22 36.59 -26.50 16.63
C ALA A 22 35.46 -26.66 17.68
N ALA A 23 34.71 -25.59 17.97
CA ALA A 23 33.54 -25.64 18.85
C ALA A 23 32.28 -25.18 18.11
N ARG A 24 31.10 -25.64 18.57
CA ARG A 24 29.81 -25.14 18.08
C ARG A 24 29.71 -23.64 18.28
N ILE A 25 29.19 -22.94 17.27
CA ILE A 25 28.90 -21.50 17.41
C ILE A 25 27.83 -21.31 18.48
N SER A 26 28.12 -20.49 19.49
CA SER A 26 27.17 -20.14 20.54
C SER A 26 26.33 -18.92 20.18
N GLN A 27 25.10 -18.86 20.71
CA GLN A 27 24.24 -17.68 20.58
C GLN A 27 24.91 -16.42 21.13
N SER A 28 25.68 -16.56 22.22
CA SER A 28 26.44 -15.45 22.82
C SER A 28 27.50 -14.91 21.85
N TYR A 29 28.26 -15.79 21.19
CA TYR A 29 29.24 -15.39 20.18
C TYR A 29 28.59 -14.64 19.01
N ILE A 30 27.47 -15.16 18.49
CA ILE A 30 26.74 -14.52 17.38
C ILE A 30 26.35 -13.09 17.76
N ASN A 31 25.67 -12.91 18.90
CA ASN A 31 25.07 -11.63 19.26
C ASN A 31 26.05 -10.63 19.87
N LYS A 32 27.08 -11.09 20.60
CA LYS A 32 28.03 -10.22 21.31
C LYS A 32 29.33 -9.98 20.54
N SER A 33 29.65 -10.79 19.54
CA SER A 33 30.93 -10.70 18.83
C SER A 33 30.76 -10.60 17.32
N LEU A 34 30.11 -11.59 16.70
CA LEU A 34 30.00 -11.67 15.24
C LEU A 34 29.16 -10.53 14.66
N ILE A 35 27.93 -10.33 15.15
CA ILE A 35 27.04 -9.26 14.66
C ILE A 35 27.69 -7.88 14.82
N PRO A 36 28.21 -7.48 16.01
CA PRO A 36 28.90 -6.20 16.15
C PRO A 36 30.10 -6.03 15.21
N MET A 37 30.87 -7.09 14.95
CA MET A 37 31.98 -7.06 14.00
C MET A 37 31.50 -6.81 12.57
N LEU A 38 30.44 -7.51 12.14
CA LEU A 38 29.82 -7.33 10.83
C LEU A 38 29.23 -5.92 10.66
N CYS A 39 28.53 -5.41 11.67
CA CYS A 39 28.01 -4.03 11.69
C CYS A 39 29.15 -3.02 11.48
N ARG A 40 30.26 -3.13 12.24
CA ARG A 40 31.43 -2.25 12.06
C ARG A 40 32.01 -2.34 10.65
N LYS A 41 32.16 -3.56 10.12
CA LYS A 41 32.72 -3.77 8.78
C LYS A 41 31.83 -3.18 7.67
N ALA A 42 30.52 -3.22 7.85
CA ALA A 42 29.55 -2.69 6.90
C ALA A 42 29.20 -1.19 7.14
N GLY A 43 29.85 -0.52 8.09
CA GLY A 43 29.57 0.89 8.42
C GLY A 43 28.19 1.14 9.03
N VAL A 44 27.55 0.10 9.59
CA VAL A 44 26.20 0.17 10.16
C VAL A 44 26.28 0.26 11.69
N PRO A 45 25.47 1.11 12.35
CA PRO A 45 25.37 1.13 13.80
C PRO A 45 24.98 -0.24 14.37
N ASN A 46 25.47 -0.57 15.57
CA ASN A 46 25.08 -1.80 16.27
C ASN A 46 23.71 -1.71 16.97
N LYS A 47 23.08 -0.53 16.92
CA LYS A 47 21.78 -0.19 17.51
C LYS A 47 21.03 0.71 16.54
N ASP A 48 19.72 0.52 16.45
CA ASP A 48 18.82 1.44 15.76
C ASP A 48 17.73 1.96 16.73
N ILE A 49 16.70 2.61 16.19
CA ILE A 49 15.56 3.13 16.96
C ILE A 49 14.82 2.06 17.79
N ARG A 50 14.93 0.78 17.42
CA ARG A 50 14.33 -0.36 18.13
C ARG A 50 15.34 -1.06 19.06
N GLY A 51 16.57 -0.56 19.15
CA GLY A 51 17.62 -1.06 20.04
C GLY A 51 18.70 -1.90 19.33
N THR A 52 19.41 -2.73 20.10
CA THR A 52 20.58 -3.49 19.64
C THR A 52 20.23 -4.48 18.53
N ILE A 53 20.98 -4.46 17.42
CA ILE A 53 20.86 -5.43 16.33
C ILE A 53 21.28 -6.81 16.84
N THR A 54 20.40 -7.79 16.69
CA THR A 54 20.61 -9.18 17.16
C THR A 54 20.06 -10.18 16.15
N SER A 55 20.46 -11.45 16.30
CA SER A 55 19.92 -12.58 15.52
C SER A 55 18.40 -12.71 15.66
N HIS A 56 17.85 -12.48 16.85
CA HIS A 56 16.40 -12.45 17.07
C HIS A 56 15.74 -11.32 16.27
N ARG A 57 16.34 -10.13 16.25
CA ARG A 57 15.84 -9.02 15.45
C ARG A 57 15.91 -9.28 13.96
N ALA A 58 16.97 -9.94 13.48
CA ALA A 58 17.04 -10.35 12.07
C ALA A 58 15.88 -11.29 11.70
N ARG A 59 15.59 -12.29 12.54
CA ARG A 59 14.42 -13.16 12.39
C ARG A 59 13.12 -12.36 12.40
N ALA A 60 12.99 -11.40 13.31
CA ALA A 60 11.81 -10.53 13.39
C ALA A 60 11.60 -9.72 12.10
N THR A 61 12.67 -9.10 11.60
CA THR A 61 12.64 -8.33 10.35
C THR A 61 12.21 -9.20 9.17
N ILE A 62 12.78 -10.40 9.01
CA ILE A 62 12.40 -11.32 7.93
C ILE A 62 10.94 -11.74 8.06
N ALA A 63 10.48 -12.07 9.27
CA ALA A 63 9.09 -12.45 9.52
C ALA A 63 8.12 -11.33 9.12
N SER A 64 8.39 -10.09 9.55
CA SER A 64 7.58 -8.93 9.19
C SER A 64 7.62 -8.63 7.69
N GLN A 65 8.76 -8.84 7.02
CA GLN A 65 8.89 -8.66 5.56
C GLN A 65 8.10 -9.73 4.79
N LEU A 66 8.20 -11.00 5.16
CA LEU A 66 7.42 -12.08 4.56
C LEU A 66 5.92 -11.91 4.78
N PHE A 67 5.54 -11.42 5.96
CA PHE A 67 4.14 -11.09 6.23
C PHE A 67 3.69 -9.89 5.40
N ASN A 68 4.48 -8.84 5.23
CA ASN A 68 4.07 -7.64 4.51
C ASN A 68 4.44 -7.63 3.01
N ALA A 69 4.89 -8.78 2.47
CA ALA A 69 5.21 -8.92 1.06
C ALA A 69 3.97 -8.76 0.16
N ARG A 70 4.20 -8.55 -1.14
CA ARG A 70 3.16 -8.47 -2.18
C ARG A 70 2.27 -9.72 -2.21
N GLU A 71 2.91 -10.88 -2.11
CA GLU A 71 2.28 -12.19 -1.92
C GLU A 71 2.62 -12.66 -0.50
N PRO A 72 1.84 -12.21 0.48
CA PRO A 72 2.19 -12.39 1.88
C PRO A 72 1.94 -13.83 2.31
N LEU A 73 2.82 -14.35 3.18
CA LEU A 73 2.48 -15.55 3.95
C LEU A 73 1.36 -15.22 4.93
N GLY A 74 0.35 -16.08 4.98
CA GLY A 74 -0.66 -16.07 6.03
C GLY A 74 -0.05 -16.35 7.40
N LEU A 75 -0.77 -16.00 8.46
CA LEU A 75 -0.30 -16.18 9.85
C LEU A 75 0.16 -17.63 10.13
N PHE A 76 -0.60 -18.62 9.65
CA PHE A 76 -0.30 -20.04 9.88
C PHE A 76 0.89 -20.54 9.05
N GLU A 77 1.05 -20.03 7.83
CA GLU A 77 2.21 -20.36 6.99
C GLU A 77 3.49 -19.76 7.58
N LEU A 78 3.41 -18.51 8.04
CA LEU A 78 4.50 -17.84 8.73
C LEU A 78 4.84 -18.54 10.05
N GLN A 79 3.83 -19.01 10.80
CA GLN A 79 4.05 -19.83 12.00
C GLN A 79 4.83 -21.10 11.68
N ARG A 80 4.48 -21.79 10.59
CA ARG A 80 5.15 -23.02 10.17
C ARG A 80 6.58 -22.76 9.72
N TRP A 81 6.81 -21.68 8.97
CA TRP A 81 8.14 -21.26 8.53
C TRP A 81 9.05 -20.88 9.71
N LEU A 82 8.51 -20.17 10.71
CA LEU A 82 9.24 -19.84 11.93
C LEU A 82 9.44 -21.06 12.84
N GLY A 83 8.61 -22.09 12.73
CA GLY A 83 8.62 -23.25 13.61
C GLY A 83 8.09 -22.94 15.01
N HIS A 84 7.12 -22.03 15.14
CA HIS A 84 6.47 -21.75 16.42
C HIS A 84 5.39 -22.80 16.71
N SER A 85 5.34 -23.28 17.95
CA SER A 85 4.28 -24.18 18.43
C SER A 85 2.93 -23.48 18.60
N SER A 86 2.93 -22.17 18.88
CA SER A 86 1.72 -21.37 19.09
C SER A 86 1.62 -20.22 18.08
N PRO A 87 0.41 -19.92 17.54
CA PRO A 87 0.17 -18.73 16.74
C PRO A 87 0.45 -17.42 17.49
N SER A 88 0.25 -17.39 18.81
CA SER A 88 0.49 -16.18 19.62
C SER A 88 1.95 -15.70 19.57
N SER A 89 2.90 -16.63 19.52
CA SER A 89 4.31 -16.32 19.36
C SER A 89 4.63 -15.70 17.99
N THR A 90 3.84 -16.03 16.97
CA THR A 90 3.97 -15.45 15.62
C THR A 90 3.34 -14.06 15.55
N GLN A 91 2.26 -13.81 16.29
CA GLN A 91 1.57 -12.50 16.32
C GLN A 91 2.50 -11.36 16.72
N HIS A 92 3.47 -11.60 17.63
CA HIS A 92 4.45 -10.58 18.04
C HIS A 92 5.36 -10.07 16.89
N TYR A 93 5.36 -10.75 15.74
CA TYR A 93 6.11 -10.33 14.55
C TYR A 93 5.26 -9.59 13.51
N ILE A 94 3.96 -9.45 13.76
CA ILE A 94 2.98 -9.00 12.78
C ILE A 94 2.48 -7.61 13.17
N ASP A 95 3.18 -6.59 12.67
CA ASP A 95 2.60 -5.25 12.50
C ASP A 95 2.02 -5.17 11.08
N ILE A 96 0.70 -5.05 10.99
CA ILE A 96 0.00 -4.88 9.70
C ILE A 96 0.20 -3.43 9.27
N THR A 97 0.81 -3.22 8.10
CA THR A 97 0.88 -1.86 7.54
C THR A 97 -0.52 -1.38 7.13
N PRO A 98 -0.85 -0.08 7.29
CA PRO A 98 -2.16 0.44 6.87
C PRO A 98 -2.49 0.15 5.41
N THR A 99 -1.50 0.20 4.52
CA THR A 99 -1.63 -0.14 3.09
C THR A 99 -1.99 -1.60 2.86
N LYS A 100 -1.36 -2.53 3.59
CA LYS A 100 -1.70 -3.97 3.52
C LYS A 100 -3.12 -4.22 4.01
N LEU A 101 -3.54 -3.56 5.09
CA LEU A 101 -4.89 -3.72 5.63
C LEU A 101 -5.94 -3.24 4.62
N ALA A 102 -5.76 -2.04 4.07
CA ALA A 102 -6.64 -1.48 3.04
C ALA A 102 -6.73 -2.41 1.81
N GLY A 103 -5.59 -2.88 1.30
CA GLY A 103 -5.54 -3.81 0.16
C GLY A 103 -6.17 -5.17 0.47
N SER A 104 -6.01 -5.69 1.69
CA SER A 104 -6.61 -6.97 2.09
C SER A 104 -8.13 -6.86 2.25
N LEU A 105 -8.63 -5.72 2.77
CA LEU A 105 -10.07 -5.44 2.85
C LEU A 105 -10.70 -5.31 1.47
N SER A 106 -10.01 -4.63 0.53
CA SER A 106 -10.44 -4.57 -0.87
C SER A 106 -10.42 -5.95 -1.53
N LYS A 107 -9.32 -6.72 -1.44
CA LYS A 107 -9.22 -8.08 -2.01
C LYS A 107 -10.24 -9.07 -1.43
N ALA A 108 -10.58 -8.96 -0.14
CA ALA A 108 -11.59 -9.79 0.49
C ALA A 108 -13.02 -9.47 -0.01
N GLY A 109 -13.15 -8.47 -0.88
CA GLY A 109 -14.40 -7.86 -1.25
C GLY A 109 -15.20 -7.42 -0.05
N TYR A 110 -14.54 -7.01 1.04
CA TYR A 110 -15.22 -6.51 2.22
C TYR A 110 -16.02 -5.25 1.88
N PHE A 111 -15.46 -4.40 1.02
CA PHE A 111 -16.17 -3.26 0.47
C PHE A 111 -17.17 -3.68 -0.62
N GLU A 112 -16.88 -4.67 -1.48
CA GLU A 112 -17.82 -5.08 -2.53
C GLU A 112 -19.05 -5.84 -1.99
N ARG A 113 -18.91 -6.69 -0.96
CA ARG A 113 -19.99 -7.48 -0.35
C ARG A 113 -21.10 -6.63 0.24
N ASN A 114 -20.81 -5.36 0.57
CA ASN A 114 -21.77 -4.41 1.12
C ASN A 114 -22.19 -3.30 0.16
N ARG A 115 -21.76 -3.29 -1.12
CA ARG A 115 -21.98 -2.13 -2.00
C ARG A 115 -23.05 -2.36 -3.07
N ARG A 116 -24.23 -1.79 -2.78
CA ARG A 116 -24.95 -0.94 -3.74
C ARG A 116 -24.33 0.48 -3.82
N MET A 117 -23.10 0.70 -3.36
CA MET A 117 -22.53 2.05 -3.31
C MET A 117 -21.81 2.39 -4.61
N VAL A 118 -22.33 3.42 -5.26
CA VAL A 118 -21.74 4.15 -6.38
C VAL A 118 -20.31 4.60 -6.03
N SER A 119 -19.36 4.37 -6.93
CA SER A 119 -17.98 4.86 -6.80
C SER A 119 -18.00 6.38 -6.72
N VAL A 120 -17.25 6.96 -5.77
CA VAL A 120 -17.13 8.42 -5.64
C VAL A 120 -15.70 8.79 -5.98
N LEU A 121 -15.55 9.61 -7.00
CA LEU A 121 -14.34 10.30 -7.38
C LEU A 121 -14.35 11.65 -6.65
N ILE A 122 -13.30 11.93 -5.89
CA ILE A 122 -13.20 13.15 -5.08
C ILE A 122 -12.00 13.95 -5.57
N ASP A 123 -12.23 15.20 -5.94
CA ASP A 123 -11.15 16.12 -6.24
C ASP A 123 -10.59 16.71 -4.93
N GLN A 124 -9.46 16.17 -4.49
CA GLN A 124 -8.84 16.54 -3.22
C GLN A 124 -8.23 17.95 -3.26
N ASP A 125 -7.86 18.46 -4.45
CA ASP A 125 -7.29 19.79 -4.61
C ASP A 125 -8.37 20.87 -4.51
N ALA A 126 -9.60 20.58 -4.98
CA ALA A 126 -10.74 21.46 -4.80
C ALA A 126 -11.16 21.61 -3.31
N ILE A 127 -10.96 20.56 -2.51
CA ILE A 127 -11.21 20.58 -1.05
C ILE A 127 -10.16 21.42 -0.33
N SER A 128 -8.87 21.19 -0.63
CA SER A 128 -7.76 21.85 0.06
C SER A 128 -7.58 23.33 -0.32
N SER A 129 -7.94 23.71 -1.55
CA SER A 129 -7.87 25.08 -2.05
C SER A 129 -9.08 25.96 -1.71
N GLY A 130 -10.10 25.42 -1.03
CA GLY A 130 -11.31 26.16 -0.67
C GLY A 130 -12.25 26.47 -1.85
N GLN A 131 -12.05 25.82 -3.00
CA GLN A 131 -12.89 25.96 -4.20
C GLN A 131 -14.35 25.51 -3.97
N MET A 132 -14.64 24.82 -2.86
CA MET A 132 -16.01 24.55 -2.40
C MET A 132 -16.87 25.82 -2.31
N GLN A 133 -16.27 26.99 -2.05
CA GLN A 133 -16.98 28.27 -1.96
C GLN A 133 -17.33 28.90 -3.32
N LYS A 134 -16.73 28.41 -4.42
CA LYS A 134 -17.00 28.90 -5.78
C LYS A 134 -18.15 28.17 -6.50
N GLY A 135 -18.75 27.17 -5.86
CA GLY A 135 -19.84 26.38 -6.44
C GLY A 135 -19.40 25.40 -7.52
N GLU A 136 -18.10 25.11 -7.61
CA GLU A 136 -17.56 24.12 -8.56
C GLU A 136 -17.72 22.70 -8.02
N PRO A 137 -18.08 21.72 -8.87
CA PRO A 137 -18.23 20.34 -8.45
C PRO A 137 -16.87 19.71 -8.14
N TRP A 138 -16.73 19.26 -6.88
CA TRP A 138 -15.53 18.63 -6.34
C TRP A 138 -15.74 17.12 -6.06
N ARG A 139 -16.98 16.65 -6.18
CA ARG A 139 -17.39 15.26 -5.92
C ARG A 139 -18.14 14.72 -7.13
N TYR A 140 -17.68 13.59 -7.66
CA TYR A 140 -18.29 12.94 -8.81
C TYR A 140 -18.64 11.49 -8.49
N TYR A 141 -19.89 11.13 -8.73
CA TYR A 141 -20.42 9.78 -8.54
C TYR A 141 -20.36 9.03 -9.86
N ASP A 142 -19.59 7.95 -9.92
CA ASP A 142 -19.41 7.14 -11.12
C ASP A 142 -20.56 6.13 -11.30
N LEU A 143 -21.37 6.38 -12.32
CA LEU A 143 -22.56 5.60 -12.67
C LEU A 143 -22.24 4.46 -13.66
N GLY A 144 -20.96 4.24 -14.00
CA GLY A 144 -20.51 3.29 -15.03
C GLY A 144 -20.56 3.87 -16.44
N HIS A 145 -21.68 4.49 -16.84
CA HIS A 145 -21.86 5.11 -18.16
C HIS A 145 -21.50 6.62 -18.21
N GLY A 146 -21.27 7.23 -17.06
CA GLY A 146 -20.95 8.65 -16.90
C GLY A 146 -20.83 9.02 -15.43
N LEU A 147 -20.51 10.28 -15.16
CA LEU A 147 -20.30 10.81 -13.83
C LEU A 147 -21.47 11.71 -13.44
N CYS A 148 -21.81 11.76 -12.14
CA CYS A 148 -22.79 12.68 -11.60
C CYS A 148 -22.12 13.62 -10.60
N SER A 149 -22.21 14.93 -10.83
CA SER A 149 -21.59 15.96 -9.99
C SER A 149 -22.51 16.50 -8.89
N TYR A 150 -23.68 15.87 -8.68
CA TYR A 150 -24.65 16.34 -7.70
C TYR A 150 -24.28 15.88 -6.27
N ASP A 151 -24.05 16.82 -5.37
CA ASP A 151 -23.60 16.57 -4.00
C ASP A 151 -24.52 15.65 -3.19
N PHE A 152 -25.84 15.71 -3.43
CA PHE A 152 -26.85 14.91 -2.73
C PHE A 152 -27.35 13.73 -3.57
N PHE A 153 -26.48 13.10 -4.35
CA PHE A 153 -26.82 11.95 -5.20
C PHE A 153 -27.59 10.83 -4.47
N GLU A 154 -27.29 10.61 -3.19
CA GLU A 154 -27.95 9.59 -2.37
C GLU A 154 -29.47 9.81 -2.23
N GLN A 155 -29.91 11.07 -2.30
CA GLN A 155 -31.30 11.50 -2.15
C GLN A 155 -31.93 11.88 -3.50
N CYS A 156 -31.21 11.72 -4.61
CA CYS A 156 -31.66 12.17 -5.92
C CYS A 156 -32.85 11.34 -6.42
N PRO A 157 -34.00 11.98 -6.75
CA PRO A 157 -35.18 11.27 -7.27
C PRO A 157 -34.96 10.68 -8.67
N HIS A 158 -33.93 11.15 -9.39
CA HIS A 158 -33.58 10.69 -10.74
C HIS A 158 -32.48 9.63 -10.76
N ARG A 159 -32.20 8.96 -9.62
CA ARG A 159 -31.29 7.81 -9.58
C ARG A 159 -31.71 6.80 -10.67
N MET A 160 -30.79 6.46 -11.57
CA MET A 160 -30.97 5.61 -12.76
C MET A 160 -31.53 6.27 -14.03
N ALA A 161 -31.85 7.57 -14.02
CA ALA A 161 -32.28 8.36 -15.20
C ALA A 161 -31.39 9.59 -15.44
N CYS A 162 -30.16 9.57 -14.92
CA CYS A 162 -29.29 10.74 -14.84
C CYS A 162 -28.88 11.34 -16.20
N ALA A 163 -28.91 10.58 -17.30
CA ALA A 163 -28.36 10.99 -18.60
C ALA A 163 -28.94 12.30 -19.19
N LYS A 164 -30.09 12.76 -18.70
CA LYS A 164 -30.75 14.02 -19.13
C LYS A 164 -30.61 15.16 -18.11
N CYS A 165 -29.90 14.94 -17.01
CA CYS A 165 -29.74 15.91 -15.94
C CYS A 165 -28.55 16.83 -16.21
N SER A 166 -28.64 18.09 -15.80
CA SER A 166 -27.54 19.07 -15.92
C SER A 166 -26.29 18.69 -15.12
N PHE A 167 -26.43 17.86 -14.09
CA PHE A 167 -25.32 17.36 -13.27
C PHE A 167 -24.67 16.09 -13.85
N TYR A 168 -25.13 15.61 -15.00
CA TYR A 168 -24.58 14.41 -15.63
C TYR A 168 -23.48 14.77 -16.62
N LEU A 169 -22.32 14.16 -16.42
CA LEU A 169 -21.17 14.28 -17.29
C LEU A 169 -20.96 12.95 -18.03
N PRO A 170 -21.17 12.90 -19.37
CA PRO A 170 -20.98 11.69 -20.15
C PRO A 170 -19.52 11.20 -20.08
N LYS A 171 -19.31 9.89 -19.98
CA LYS A 171 -17.95 9.31 -19.95
C LYS A 171 -17.15 9.52 -21.24
N SER A 172 -17.86 9.77 -22.34
CA SER A 172 -17.27 10.14 -23.63
C SER A 172 -16.77 11.60 -23.69
N SER A 173 -17.10 12.43 -22.69
CA SER A 173 -16.58 13.79 -22.61
C SER A 173 -15.10 13.78 -22.24
N SER A 174 -14.33 14.72 -22.79
CA SER A 174 -12.92 14.90 -22.45
C SER A 174 -12.73 15.16 -20.96
N GLU A 175 -13.63 15.94 -20.35
CA GLU A 175 -13.60 16.24 -18.92
C GLU A 175 -13.75 14.98 -18.06
N ALA A 176 -14.71 14.10 -18.34
CA ALA A 176 -14.87 12.85 -17.60
C ALA A 176 -13.64 11.93 -17.74
N GLN A 177 -13.03 11.86 -18.92
CA GLN A 177 -11.82 11.09 -19.16
C GLN A 177 -10.63 11.62 -18.36
N TYR A 178 -10.47 12.94 -18.27
CA TYR A 178 -9.42 13.55 -17.47
C TYR A 178 -9.63 13.35 -15.96
N ILE A 179 -10.87 13.46 -15.47
CA ILE A 179 -11.21 13.18 -14.06
C ILE A 179 -10.87 11.72 -13.70
N GLU A 180 -11.28 10.76 -14.54
CA GLU A 180 -10.98 9.34 -14.32
C GLU A 180 -9.48 9.04 -14.43
N GLY A 181 -8.80 9.64 -15.43
CA GLY A 181 -7.36 9.53 -15.62
C GLY A 181 -6.58 10.02 -14.41
N ARG A 182 -6.93 11.19 -13.87
CA ARG A 182 -6.31 11.74 -12.66
C ARG A 182 -6.47 10.82 -11.46
N GLN A 183 -7.66 10.27 -11.24
CA GLN A 183 -7.87 9.33 -10.15
C GLN A 183 -7.07 8.03 -10.32
N ASN A 184 -6.94 7.52 -11.54
CA ASN A 184 -6.13 6.34 -11.82
C ASN A 184 -4.64 6.58 -11.53
N LEU A 185 -4.11 7.77 -11.83
CA LEU A 185 -2.74 8.15 -11.50
C LEU A 185 -2.52 8.25 -9.98
N LEU A 186 -3.46 8.88 -9.26
CA LEU A 186 -3.41 8.93 -7.79
C LEU A 186 -3.46 7.53 -7.16
N LYS A 187 -4.29 6.64 -7.71
CA LYS A 187 -4.34 5.24 -7.28
C LYS A 187 -3.02 4.51 -7.56
N MET A 188 -2.39 4.76 -8.71
CA MET A 188 -1.09 4.21 -9.06
C MET A 188 -0.01 4.58 -8.02
N MET A 189 0.02 5.85 -7.58
CA MET A 189 0.95 6.30 -6.53
C MET A 189 0.71 5.62 -5.17
N GLN A 190 -0.53 5.26 -4.86
CA GLN A 190 -0.90 4.67 -3.57
C GLN A 190 -0.69 3.14 -3.54
N GLU A 191 -0.89 2.47 -4.67
CA GLU A 191 -0.87 1.01 -4.77
C GLU A 191 0.45 0.43 -5.29
N ILE A 192 1.22 1.19 -6.07
CA ILE A 192 2.49 0.75 -6.67
C ILE A 192 3.65 1.48 -5.99
N PRO A 193 4.69 0.78 -5.52
CA PRO A 193 5.92 1.43 -5.09
C PRO A 193 6.65 1.97 -6.32
N LEU A 194 6.55 3.28 -6.53
CA LEU A 194 7.23 3.99 -7.61
C LEU A 194 8.64 4.36 -7.15
N THR A 195 9.61 4.27 -8.06
CA THR A 195 10.92 4.93 -7.90
C THR A 195 10.76 6.44 -7.90
N ASP A 196 11.77 7.19 -7.44
CA ASP A 196 11.72 8.65 -7.40
C ASP A 196 11.43 9.25 -8.78
N ASP A 197 12.01 8.68 -9.84
CA ASP A 197 11.79 9.10 -11.23
C ASP A 197 10.35 8.80 -11.70
N GLU A 198 9.82 7.63 -11.39
CA GLU A 198 8.44 7.25 -11.72
C GLU A 198 7.44 8.12 -10.94
N GLN A 199 7.73 8.44 -9.68
CA GLN A 199 6.88 9.31 -8.87
C GLN A 199 6.89 10.74 -9.41
N ALA A 200 8.04 11.25 -9.85
CA ALA A 200 8.15 12.55 -10.50
C ALA A 200 7.36 12.60 -11.82
N ALA A 201 7.42 11.53 -12.62
CA ALA A 201 6.64 11.41 -13.85
C ALA A 201 5.13 11.45 -13.57
N VAL A 202 4.65 10.66 -12.62
CA VAL A 202 3.22 10.62 -12.27
C VAL A 202 2.73 11.97 -11.71
N ASN A 203 3.53 12.65 -10.88
CA ASN A 203 3.20 13.99 -10.39
C ASN A 203 3.11 15.02 -11.52
N ASN A 204 3.99 14.94 -12.52
CA ASN A 204 3.95 15.83 -13.67
C ASN A 204 2.69 15.59 -14.52
N ASP A 205 2.33 14.32 -14.74
CA ASP A 205 1.11 13.96 -15.48
C ASP A 205 -0.16 14.42 -14.75
N ILE A 206 -0.23 14.31 -13.42
CA ILE A 206 -1.33 14.87 -12.61
C ILE A 206 -1.41 16.39 -12.84
N GLY A 207 -0.29 17.11 -12.71
CA GLY A 207 -0.27 18.56 -12.92
C GLY A 207 -0.61 18.98 -14.36
N ALA A 208 -0.31 18.14 -15.35
CA ALA A 208 -0.73 18.37 -16.73
C ALA A 208 -2.24 18.20 -16.91
N ILE A 209 -2.83 17.16 -16.29
CA ILE A 209 -4.27 16.94 -16.29
C ILE A 209 -5.01 18.07 -15.58
N ASP A 210 -4.52 18.56 -14.44
CA ASP A 210 -5.13 19.68 -13.71
C ASP A 210 -5.21 20.94 -14.58
N LYS A 211 -4.13 21.24 -15.32
CA LYS A 211 -4.11 22.36 -16.28
C LYS A 211 -5.11 22.17 -17.43
N LEU A 212 -5.35 20.94 -17.87
CA LEU A 212 -6.34 20.65 -18.92
C LEU A 212 -7.76 20.80 -18.39
N LEU A 213 -8.04 20.32 -17.17
CA LEU A 213 -9.32 20.50 -16.50
C LEU A 213 -9.65 21.98 -16.30
N GLU A 214 -8.69 22.79 -15.82
CA GLU A 214 -8.85 24.24 -15.69
C GLU A 214 -9.12 24.95 -17.03
N LYS A 215 -8.50 24.49 -18.12
CA LYS A 215 -8.80 25.03 -19.46
C LYS A 215 -10.21 24.69 -19.92
N LEU A 216 -10.68 23.47 -19.65
CA LEU A 216 -12.02 23.02 -20.03
C LEU A 216 -13.12 23.78 -19.27
N LYS A 217 -12.90 24.15 -18.01
CA LYS A 217 -13.82 25.02 -17.24
C LYS A 217 -14.08 26.37 -17.92
N ASN A 218 -13.10 26.89 -18.66
CA ASN A 218 -13.15 28.20 -19.31
C ASN A 218 -13.70 28.18 -20.75
N ILE A 219 -14.11 27.01 -21.27
CA ILE A 219 -14.72 26.86 -22.58
C ILE A 219 -16.23 26.71 -22.39
N GLU A 220 -17.01 27.68 -22.86
CA GLU A 220 -18.47 27.58 -22.81
C GLU A 220 -18.96 26.38 -23.63
N THR A 221 -19.85 25.58 -23.04
CA THR A 221 -20.50 24.47 -23.75
C THR A 221 -21.38 25.02 -24.89
N PRO A 222 -21.40 24.36 -26.07
CA PRO A 222 -22.10 24.87 -27.27
C PRO A 222 -23.61 25.11 -27.09
N ASP A 223 -24.25 24.54 -26.07
CA ASP A 223 -25.67 24.76 -25.76
C ASP A 223 -25.99 26.21 -25.37
N LYS A 224 -25.00 26.99 -24.92
CA LYS A 224 -25.17 28.42 -24.60
C LYS A 224 -25.01 29.35 -25.81
N GLN A 225 -24.55 28.84 -26.96
CA GLN A 225 -24.33 29.64 -28.17
C GLN A 225 -25.57 29.73 -29.09
N ARG A 226 -26.64 28.99 -28.80
CA ARG A 226 -27.93 29.16 -29.48
C ARG A 226 -28.81 30.14 -28.69
N ARG A 227 -28.57 31.43 -28.87
CA ARG A 227 -29.60 32.48 -28.71
C ARG A 227 -30.26 32.74 -30.06
#